data_AF-A0A1F3NH31-F1
#
_entry.id   AF-A0A1F3NH31-F1
#
_cell.length_a   1.000
_cell.length_b   1.000
_cell.length_c   1.000
_cell.angle_alpha   90.00
_cell.angle_beta   90.00
_cell.angle_gamma   90.00
#
_symmetry.space_group_name_H-M   'P 1'
#
loop_
_entity.id
_entity.type
_entity.pdbx_description
1 polymer ?
#
loop_
_entity_poly.entity_id
_entity_poly.type
_entity_poly.pdbx_seq_one_letter_code
_entity_poly.pdbx_strand_id
1 'polypeptide(L)'
;MDRLDKEIMLIKDRTSKGCLEAVAYIRRDMDKTPPLIPVKTNNLRSSWFSTPVRDSADRFGVKFGFSANYAAFVHEMLDEVYGKKINWTRPGSGPKFFEKALDRNYNEILQIIADYADVK
;
A
#
# COMPACT_ATOMS: atom_id res chain seq x y z
N MET A 1 -7.04 -7.13 4.73
CA MET A 1 -6.66 -7.35 3.32
C MET A 1 -7.77 -8.04 2.54
N ASP A 2 -8.30 -9.18 2.99
CA ASP A 2 -9.32 -9.99 2.29
C ASP A 2 -10.57 -9.25 1.79
N ARG A 3 -10.93 -8.12 2.40
CA ARG A 3 -12.10 -7.34 1.99
C ARG A 3 -11.83 -6.46 0.76
N LEU A 4 -10.70 -5.75 0.74
CA LEU A 4 -10.35 -4.83 -0.34
C LEU A 4 -10.21 -5.59 -1.67
N ASP A 5 -9.52 -6.72 -1.65
CA ASP A 5 -9.33 -7.55 -2.84
C ASP A 5 -10.68 -8.06 -3.39
N LYS A 6 -11.60 -8.46 -2.50
CA LYS A 6 -12.94 -8.88 -2.89
C LYS A 6 -13.74 -7.75 -3.54
N GLU A 7 -13.71 -6.55 -2.98
CA GLU A 7 -14.45 -5.41 -3.54
C GLU A 7 -13.84 -4.92 -4.85
N ILE A 8 -12.51 -4.90 -5.00
CA ILE A 8 -11.83 -4.62 -6.28
C ILE A 8 -12.23 -5.64 -7.35
N MET A 9 -12.39 -6.92 -6.99
CA MET A 9 -12.84 -7.96 -7.93
C MET A 9 -14.26 -7.74 -8.43
N LEU A 10 -15.11 -7.02 -7.69
CA LEU A 10 -16.49 -6.70 -8.08
C LEU A 10 -16.57 -5.51 -9.05
N ILE A 11 -15.51 -4.69 -9.17
CA ILE A 11 -15.44 -3.61 -10.16
C ILE A 11 -15.31 -4.25 -11.54
N LYS A 12 -16.42 -4.19 -12.30
CA LYS A 12 -16.46 -4.62 -13.71
C LYS A 12 -15.54 -3.72 -14.53
N ASP A 13 -14.98 -4.28 -15.59
CA ASP A 13 -14.24 -3.51 -16.60
C ASP A 13 -12.99 -2.76 -16.09
N ARG A 14 -12.51 -3.06 -14.87
CA ARG A 14 -11.30 -2.45 -14.30
C ARG A 14 -10.10 -2.51 -15.24
N THR A 15 -9.32 -1.44 -15.26
CA THR A 15 -8.15 -1.31 -16.13
C THR A 15 -6.85 -1.43 -15.35
N SER A 16 -5.77 -1.84 -16.02
CA SER A 16 -4.43 -1.81 -15.43
C SER A 16 -4.02 -0.40 -14.99
N LYS A 17 -4.47 0.63 -15.73
CA LYS A 17 -4.26 2.03 -15.41
C LYS A 17 -4.92 2.42 -14.09
N GLY A 18 -6.19 2.10 -13.89
CA GLY A 18 -6.90 2.38 -12.62
C GLY A 18 -6.23 1.73 -11.41
N CYS A 19 -5.82 0.46 -11.55
CA CYS A 19 -5.09 -0.24 -10.49
C CYS A 19 -3.73 0.41 -10.18
N LEU A 20 -2.97 0.81 -11.21
CA LEU A 20 -1.68 1.48 -11.02
C LEU A 20 -1.83 2.85 -10.36
N GLU A 21 -2.86 3.62 -10.72
CA GLU A 21 -3.12 4.92 -10.11
C GLU A 21 -3.52 4.78 -8.63
N ALA A 22 -4.33 3.79 -8.28
CA ALA A 22 -4.65 3.51 -6.89
C ALA A 22 -3.39 3.13 -6.08
N VAL A 23 -2.50 2.31 -6.65
CA VAL A 23 -1.22 1.97 -6.02
C VAL A 23 -0.30 3.19 -5.87
N ALA A 24 -0.24 4.07 -6.87
CA ALA A 24 0.50 5.32 -6.82
C ALA A 24 -0.07 6.26 -5.74
N TYR A 25 -1.38 6.31 -5.60
CA TYR A 25 -2.07 7.07 -4.55
C TYR A 25 -1.65 6.58 -3.16
N ILE A 26 -1.76 5.27 -2.88
CA ILE A 26 -1.34 4.66 -1.60
C ILE A 26 0.13 4.99 -1.31
N ARG A 27 1.00 4.86 -2.32
CA ARG A 27 2.43 5.16 -2.16
C ARG A 27 2.68 6.61 -1.75
N ARG A 28 1.97 7.57 -2.35
CA ARG A 28 2.10 9.00 -2.00
C ARG A 28 1.58 9.27 -0.60
N ASP A 29 0.45 8.67 -0.24
CA ASP A 29 -0.18 8.86 1.05
C ASP A 29 0.68 8.31 2.21
N MET A 30 1.35 7.17 2.03
CA MET A 30 2.31 6.64 3.01
C MET A 30 3.52 7.56 3.29
N ASP A 31 3.76 8.58 2.47
CA ASP A 31 4.79 9.59 2.69
C ASP A 31 4.26 10.91 3.27
N LYS A 32 2.94 11.07 3.36
CA LYS A 32 2.27 12.31 3.78
C LYS A 32 1.43 12.16 5.04
N THR A 33 0.81 10.99 5.23
CA THR A 33 -0.16 10.75 6.31
C THR A 33 0.38 9.70 7.28
N PRO A 34 0.54 10.03 8.58
CA PRO A 34 0.98 9.07 9.60
C PRO A 34 0.08 7.81 9.68
N PRO A 35 0.64 6.63 9.99
CA PRO A 35 2.07 6.38 10.16
C PRO A 35 2.80 6.45 8.81
N LEU A 36 3.91 7.19 8.77
CA LEU A 36 4.76 7.35 7.59
C LEU A 36 5.70 6.16 7.43
N ILE A 37 6.18 5.94 6.21
CA ILE A 37 7.25 4.95 5.95
C ILE A 37 8.50 5.32 6.77
N PRO A 38 9.06 4.40 7.58
CA PRO A 38 10.32 4.59 8.27
C PRO A 38 11.50 4.76 7.29
N VAL A 39 12.41 5.71 7.55
CA VAL A 39 13.50 6.06 6.60
C VAL A 39 14.92 6.06 7.21
N LYS A 40 15.19 5.29 8.26
CA LYS A 40 16.50 5.29 8.96
C LYS A 40 17.71 5.28 8.03
N THR A 41 17.74 4.33 7.07
CA THR A 41 18.77 4.27 6.01
C THR A 41 18.17 4.52 4.62
N ASN A 42 16.90 4.93 4.56
CA ASN A 42 16.06 5.03 3.37
C ASN A 42 15.88 3.72 2.55
N ASN A 43 16.55 2.62 2.92
CA ASN A 43 16.48 1.35 2.18
C ASN A 43 15.04 0.79 2.12
N LEU A 44 14.28 0.85 3.22
CA LEU A 44 12.87 0.43 3.21
C LEU A 44 12.05 1.25 2.21
N ARG A 45 12.08 2.57 2.31
CA ARG A 45 11.32 3.46 1.42
C ARG A 45 11.70 3.31 -0.06
N SER A 46 12.99 3.09 -0.35
CA SER A 46 13.49 2.84 -1.71
C SER A 46 13.15 1.45 -2.23
N SER A 47 12.82 0.49 -1.35
CA SER A 47 12.45 -0.88 -1.74
C SER A 47 11.00 -1.02 -2.23
N TRP A 48 10.26 0.08 -2.36
CA TRP A 48 8.90 0.05 -2.90
C TRP A 48 8.89 -0.47 -4.35
N PHE A 49 7.96 -1.37 -4.64
CA PHE A 49 7.70 -1.86 -5.98
C PHE A 49 6.20 -1.87 -6.29
N SER A 50 5.87 -1.76 -7.57
CA SER A 50 4.52 -1.92 -8.11
C SER A 50 4.63 -2.50 -9.52
N THR A 51 4.23 -3.76 -9.67
CA THR A 51 4.37 -4.51 -10.91
C THR A 51 2.99 -4.96 -11.38
N PRO A 52 2.57 -4.60 -12.60
CA PRO A 52 1.36 -5.16 -13.19
C PRO A 52 1.46 -6.68 -13.24
N VAL A 53 0.38 -7.36 -12.83
CA VAL A 53 0.25 -8.81 -12.96
C VAL A 53 -0.95 -9.10 -13.84
N ARG A 54 -0.74 -10.03 -14.79
CA ARG A 54 -1.81 -10.57 -15.63
C ARG A 54 -2.17 -11.93 -15.06
N ASP A 55 -3.27 -11.98 -14.31
CA ASP A 55 -3.70 -13.19 -13.61
C ASP A 55 -4.52 -14.11 -14.54
N SER A 56 -5.26 -13.51 -15.50
CA SER A 56 -5.89 -14.20 -16.63
C SER A 56 -6.26 -13.20 -17.74
N ALA A 57 -6.84 -13.65 -18.85
CA ALA A 57 -7.20 -12.80 -20.00
C ALA A 57 -8.05 -11.56 -19.60
N ASP A 58 -8.89 -11.72 -18.57
CA ASP A 58 -9.88 -10.73 -18.13
C ASP A 58 -9.59 -10.16 -16.74
N ARG A 59 -8.45 -10.50 -16.12
CA ARG A 59 -8.09 -10.07 -14.76
C ARG A 59 -6.77 -9.32 -14.75
N PHE A 60 -6.88 -8.00 -14.74
CA PHE A 60 -5.77 -7.10 -14.45
C PHE A 60 -5.66 -6.90 -12.93
N GLY A 61 -4.43 -7.00 -12.43
CA GLY A 61 -4.06 -6.69 -11.06
C GLY A 61 -2.69 -6.02 -11.00
N VAL A 62 -2.32 -5.53 -9.82
CA VAL A 62 -0.98 -5.00 -9.56
C VAL A 62 -0.48 -5.64 -8.28
N LYS A 63 0.72 -6.22 -8.33
CA LYS A 63 1.44 -6.66 -7.15
C LYS A 63 2.34 -5.53 -6.67
N PHE A 64 2.21 -5.11 -5.42
CA PHE A 64 2.97 -3.99 -4.87
C PHE A 64 3.33 -4.22 -3.42
N GLY A 65 4.31 -3.45 -2.93
CA GLY A 65 4.78 -3.56 -1.56
C GLY A 65 6.25 -3.17 -1.44
N PHE A 66 6.94 -3.79 -0.48
CA PHE A 66 8.34 -3.49 -0.14
C PHE A 66 9.18 -4.77 -0.28
N SER A 67 10.31 -4.67 -0.99
CA SER A 67 11.20 -5.81 -1.23
C SER A 67 12.34 -5.95 -0.22
N ALA A 68 12.53 -4.97 0.68
CA ALA A 68 13.51 -5.07 1.74
C ALA A 68 13.21 -6.30 2.63
N ASN A 69 14.21 -7.14 2.87
CA ASN A 69 14.07 -8.39 3.64
C ASN A 69 13.53 -8.20 5.07
N TYR A 70 13.75 -7.04 5.68
CA TYR A 70 13.24 -6.69 7.00
C TYR A 70 11.91 -5.91 6.97
N ALA A 71 11.29 -5.73 5.79
CA ALA A 71 10.07 -4.94 5.65
C ALA A 71 8.92 -5.49 6.50
N ALA A 72 8.75 -6.83 6.52
CA ALA A 72 7.74 -7.48 7.35
C ALA A 72 7.98 -7.20 8.85
N PHE A 73 9.23 -7.29 9.29
CA PHE A 73 9.58 -6.99 10.68
C PHE A 73 9.25 -5.54 11.06
N VAL A 74 9.63 -4.58 10.23
CA VAL A 74 9.33 -3.16 10.46
C VAL A 74 7.83 -2.85 10.37
N HIS A 75 7.10 -3.59 9.52
CA HIS A 75 5.65 -3.47 9.41
C HIS A 75 4.94 -3.98 10.67
N GLU A 76 5.39 -5.12 11.20
CA GLU A 76 4.73 -5.84 12.31
C GLU A 76 5.20 -5.43 13.71
N MET A 77 6.37 -4.80 13.83
CA MET A 77 6.92 -4.31 15.09
C MET A 77 5.95 -3.33 15.75
N LEU A 78 5.23 -3.70 16.82
CA LEU A 78 4.41 -2.74 17.57
C LEU A 78 5.28 -1.63 18.18
N ASP A 79 4.66 -0.51 18.58
CA ASP A 79 5.37 0.66 19.12
C ASP A 79 6.28 0.36 20.33
N GLU A 80 6.11 -0.81 20.96
CA GLU A 80 6.96 -1.36 22.00
C GLU A 80 7.43 -2.77 21.67
N VAL A 81 8.73 -3.02 21.82
CA VAL A 81 9.35 -4.35 21.71
C VAL A 81 10.09 -4.63 23.01
N TYR A 82 9.70 -5.71 23.71
CA TYR A 82 10.24 -6.07 25.04
C TYR A 82 10.17 -4.92 26.08
N GLY A 83 9.04 -4.18 26.10
CA GLY A 83 8.84 -3.06 27.02
C GLY A 83 9.69 -1.81 26.70
N LYS A 84 10.34 -1.77 25.54
CA LYS A 84 11.06 -0.59 25.05
C LYS A 84 10.33 0.01 23.86
N LYS A 85 10.00 1.31 23.98
CA LYS A 85 9.44 2.08 22.88
C LYS A 85 10.42 2.12 21.71
N ILE A 86 9.95 1.83 20.50
CA ILE A 86 10.75 1.93 19.30
C ILE A 86 11.03 3.41 19.02
N ASN A 87 12.32 3.75 18.89
CA ASN A 87 12.73 5.08 18.48
C ASN A 87 12.73 5.18 16.95
N TRP A 88 11.60 5.62 16.39
CA TRP A 88 11.45 5.88 14.97
C TRP A 88 12.21 7.15 14.56
N THR A 89 13.14 7.02 13.61
CA THR A 89 14.02 8.15 13.21
C THR A 89 13.29 9.25 12.46
N ARG A 90 12.12 8.98 11.89
CA ARG A 90 11.31 9.95 11.16
C ARG A 90 10.08 10.32 12.00
N PRO A 91 9.87 11.60 12.32
CA PRO A 91 8.65 12.06 12.99
C PRO A 91 7.41 11.58 12.23
N GLY A 92 6.43 11.05 12.96
CA GLY A 92 5.18 10.52 12.39
C GLY A 92 5.32 9.19 11.64
N SER A 93 6.52 8.61 11.54
CA SER A 93 6.66 7.20 11.12
C SER A 93 6.34 6.26 12.27
N GLY A 94 5.92 5.05 11.92
CA GLY A 94 5.46 4.10 12.91
C GLY A 94 5.13 2.75 12.30
N PRO A 95 4.69 1.81 13.13
CA PRO A 95 4.36 0.48 12.69
C PRO A 95 3.06 0.45 11.91
N LYS A 96 2.82 -0.66 11.20
CA LYS A 96 1.61 -0.84 10.40
C LYS A 96 1.36 0.28 9.37
N PHE A 97 2.39 1.07 9.02
CA PHE A 97 2.28 2.20 8.09
C PHE A 97 1.58 1.83 6.77
N PHE A 98 1.84 0.62 6.28
CA PHE A 98 1.25 0.14 5.04
C PHE A 98 -0.19 -0.40 5.21
N GLU A 99 -0.47 -1.14 6.29
CA GLU A 99 -1.85 -1.59 6.61
C GLU A 99 -2.77 -0.38 6.85
N LYS A 100 -2.31 0.58 7.67
CA LYS A 100 -3.04 1.82 7.95
C LYS A 100 -3.27 2.68 6.71
N ALA A 101 -2.34 2.65 5.75
CA ALA A 101 -2.54 3.34 4.47
C ALA A 101 -3.60 2.66 3.61
N LEU A 102 -3.66 1.32 3.60
CA LEU A 102 -4.72 0.61 2.89
C LEU A 102 -6.09 0.86 3.53
N ASP A 103 -6.17 0.78 4.86
CA ASP A 103 -7.42 0.95 5.60
C ASP A 103 -8.00 2.37 5.45
N ARG A 104 -7.16 3.41 5.61
CA ARG A 104 -7.65 4.80 5.58
C ARG A 104 -8.06 5.26 4.18
N ASN A 105 -7.46 4.68 3.15
CA ASN A 105 -7.73 5.03 1.76
C ASN A 105 -8.67 4.02 1.08
N TYR A 106 -9.30 3.13 1.86
CA TYR A 106 -10.11 2.04 1.35
C TYR A 106 -11.11 2.48 0.28
N ASN A 107 -11.92 3.48 0.58
CA ASN A 107 -12.94 3.99 -0.34
C ASN A 107 -12.31 4.69 -1.54
N GLU A 108 -11.23 5.45 -1.33
CA GLU A 108 -10.55 6.19 -2.39
C GLU A 108 -9.90 5.25 -3.41
N ILE A 109 -9.33 4.13 -2.94
CA ILE A 109 -8.77 3.08 -3.80
C ILE A 109 -9.85 2.53 -4.73
N LEU A 110 -11.03 2.21 -4.17
CA LEU A 110 -12.15 1.68 -4.96
C LEU A 110 -12.66 2.73 -5.95
N GLN A 111 -12.76 3.98 -5.53
CA GLN A 111 -13.22 5.08 -6.38
C GLN A 111 -12.26 5.31 -7.55
N ILE A 112 -10.96 5.41 -7.30
CA ILE A 112 -9.95 5.56 -8.36
C ILE A 112 -10.05 4.41 -9.36
N ILE A 113 -10.19 3.17 -8.90
CA ILE A 113 -10.29 2.04 -9.83
C ILE A 113 -11.59 2.10 -10.65
N ALA A 114 -12.71 2.47 -10.03
CA ALA A 114 -14.01 2.60 -10.68
C ALA A 114 -14.04 3.74 -11.72
N ASP A 115 -13.51 4.91 -11.40
CA ASP A 115 -13.46 6.06 -12.30
C ASP A 115 -12.74 5.72 -13.61
N TYR A 116 -11.64 4.97 -13.52
CA TYR A 116 -10.89 4.51 -14.69
C TYR A 116 -11.55 3.34 -15.44
N ALA A 117 -12.55 2.68 -14.85
CA ALA A 117 -13.37 1.67 -15.52
C ALA A 117 -14.50 2.32 -16.33
N ASP A 118 -15.06 3.43 -15.85
CA ASP A 118 -16.15 4.17 -16.50
C ASP A 118 -15.69 5.01 -17.70
N VAL A 119 -14.40 5.35 -17.78
CA VAL A 119 -13.80 6.16 -18.87
C VAL A 119 -13.54 5.33 -20.15
N LYS A 120 -14.38 4.32 -20.43
CA LYS A 120 -14.29 3.51 -21.65
C LYS A 120 -14.89 4.19 -22.87
#